data_AF-A0A329LJ44-F1
#
_entry.id   AF-A0A329LJ44-F1
#
_cell.length_a   1.000
_cell.length_b   1.000
_cell.length_c   1.000
_cell.angle_alpha   90.00
_cell.angle_beta   90.00
_cell.angle_gamma   90.00
#
_symmetry.space_group_name_H-M   'P 1'
#
loop_
_entity.id
_entity.type
_entity.pdbx_description
1 polymer ?
#
loop_
_entity_poly.entity_id
_entity_poly.type
_entity_poly.pdbx_seq_one_letter_code
_entity_poly.pdbx_strand_id
1 'polypeptide(L)'
;MPAATYPVDTRFAFRPGVTCLTTPAGAVLLSPPRSQKLSRLTAVRQQALKTLNAGPATVLELSEPAERSEVDGLIGDLTAGGWLSVTVRDGGSDLYCIQPFGQPPLPPSTPDRPVLSKFAVLHRDSGGLVLEHPLGWCDVRIIDPRLLVLLGGSVTVADLPIAVASRLIDDLCWAGILVADGAEDDFDALSWSVSDLWFHRRSSLGERTAAWEHFGPTKWAKDRFSQPSARRPAYPGPPLALPIPDLDAARVEDPTLTAVLEDRVSTRAFDAARPISIDQLAELLYRTARTRNVQSVGPGEELLSRPYPSSGGVYELEVYPVVREVTGLERGMYHYDSFEHLLRPVAAGDEKSVARLIEPAAATLAGGAEPQVVLVIAARCGRVMWTYEQVSYALILKDVGVLIQTIYLAATAMGLGACAQGFSDTAAFVAATGVDERQESSVGSIVIGSPRQP
;
A
#
# COMPACT_ATOMS: atom_id res chain seq x y z
N MET A 1 -8.39 10.47 37.41
CA MET A 1 -8.14 11.59 36.49
C MET A 1 -9.49 12.17 36.11
N PRO A 2 -9.67 13.49 36.03
CA PRO A 2 -10.95 14.04 35.58
C PRO A 2 -11.23 13.52 34.17
N ALA A 3 -12.44 13.02 33.93
CA ALA A 3 -12.88 12.61 32.61
C ALA A 3 -12.73 13.80 31.64
N ALA A 4 -12.26 13.56 30.42
CA ALA A 4 -12.20 14.59 29.39
C ALA A 4 -13.57 15.27 29.29
N THR A 5 -13.62 16.58 29.54
CA THR A 5 -14.88 17.32 29.57
C THR A 5 -15.17 17.77 28.15
N TYR A 6 -15.95 16.95 27.43
CA TYR A 6 -16.44 17.30 26.10
C TYR A 6 -17.57 18.34 26.19
N PRO A 7 -17.78 19.16 25.13
CA PRO A 7 -18.96 19.99 25.01
C PRO A 7 -20.25 19.20 25.24
N VAL A 8 -21.25 19.83 25.87
CA VAL A 8 -22.50 19.15 26.30
C VAL A 8 -23.28 18.55 25.12
N ASP A 9 -23.15 19.12 23.94
CA ASP A 9 -23.79 18.67 22.70
C ASP A 9 -23.00 17.58 21.95
N THR A 10 -21.85 17.14 22.48
CA THR A 10 -21.05 16.04 21.92
C THR A 10 -21.86 14.76 21.80
N ARG A 11 -21.80 14.15 20.61
CA ARG A 11 -22.49 12.90 20.31
C ARG A 11 -21.55 11.72 20.42
N PHE A 12 -22.08 10.65 21.01
CA PHE A 12 -21.42 9.37 21.15
C PHE A 12 -22.21 8.32 20.36
N ALA A 13 -21.49 7.45 19.67
CA ALA A 13 -22.07 6.31 18.96
C ALA A 13 -21.14 5.12 19.09
N PHE A 14 -21.64 3.89 19.06
CA PHE A 14 -20.75 2.74 18.86
C PHE A 14 -19.98 2.92 17.55
N ARG A 15 -18.65 2.75 17.61
CA ARG A 15 -17.82 2.93 16.42
C ARG A 15 -18.15 1.87 15.36
N PRO A 16 -17.83 2.12 14.07
CA PRO A 16 -18.02 1.12 13.01
C PRO A 16 -17.41 -0.23 13.37
N GLY A 17 -18.16 -1.31 13.13
CA GLY A 17 -17.76 -2.68 13.44
C GLY A 17 -17.96 -3.11 14.91
N VAL A 18 -18.45 -2.23 15.79
CA VAL A 18 -18.87 -2.60 17.15
C VAL A 18 -20.37 -2.91 17.19
N THR A 19 -20.73 -4.04 17.78
CA THR A 19 -22.12 -4.40 18.10
C THR A 19 -22.26 -4.55 19.61
N CYS A 20 -23.28 -3.94 20.22
CA CYS A 20 -23.63 -4.17 21.62
C CYS A 20 -24.88 -5.04 21.74
N LEU A 21 -24.73 -6.22 22.34
CA LEU A 21 -25.84 -7.13 22.65
C LEU A 21 -26.25 -6.95 24.11
N THR A 22 -27.44 -6.40 24.34
CA THR A 22 -27.99 -6.26 25.70
C THR A 22 -28.85 -7.46 26.08
N THR A 23 -28.68 -7.99 27.28
CA THR A 23 -29.43 -9.10 27.87
C THR A 23 -29.92 -8.73 29.27
N PRO A 24 -30.88 -9.47 29.87
CA PRO A 24 -31.26 -9.24 31.27
C PRO A 24 -30.08 -9.34 32.27
N ALA A 25 -29.04 -10.09 31.93
CA ALA A 25 -27.88 -10.32 32.79
C ALA A 25 -26.74 -9.28 32.62
N GLY A 26 -26.89 -8.32 31.70
CA GLY A 26 -25.86 -7.34 31.34
C GLY A 26 -25.73 -7.17 29.83
N ALA A 27 -24.59 -6.66 29.35
CA ALA A 27 -24.35 -6.46 27.92
C ALA A 27 -23.03 -7.08 27.46
N VAL A 28 -22.90 -7.33 26.16
CA VAL A 28 -21.66 -7.77 25.53
C VAL A 28 -21.35 -6.86 24.35
N LEU A 29 -20.16 -6.27 24.35
CA LEU A 29 -19.61 -5.55 23.21
C LEU A 29 -18.81 -6.51 22.35
N LEU A 30 -19.05 -6.49 21.04
CA LEU A 30 -18.39 -7.36 20.07
C LEU A 30 -17.76 -6.49 18.98
N SER A 31 -16.47 -6.69 18.74
CA SER A 31 -15.73 -6.17 17.59
C SER A 31 -14.59 -7.14 17.32
N PRO A 32 -14.85 -8.23 16.57
CA PRO A 32 -13.90 -9.33 16.41
C PRO A 32 -12.50 -8.84 16.01
N PRO A 33 -11.44 -9.38 16.63
CA PRO A 33 -11.44 -10.51 17.58
C PRO A 33 -11.77 -10.11 19.03
N ARG A 34 -11.99 -8.83 19.32
CA ARG A 34 -12.23 -8.32 20.68
C ARG A 34 -13.69 -8.49 21.10
N SER A 35 -13.88 -8.87 22.35
CA SER A 35 -15.19 -8.81 23.01
C SER A 35 -15.04 -8.35 24.46
N GLN A 36 -16.07 -7.72 25.00
CA GLN A 36 -16.09 -7.30 26.40
C GLN A 36 -17.47 -7.54 27.00
N LYS A 37 -17.52 -8.28 28.09
CA LYS A 37 -18.74 -8.48 28.88
C LYS A 37 -18.87 -7.36 29.92
N LEU A 38 -20.00 -6.68 29.90
CA LEU A 38 -20.42 -5.69 30.87
C LEU A 38 -21.43 -6.35 31.82
N SER A 39 -20.95 -6.76 33.00
CA SER A 39 -21.79 -7.38 34.04
C SER A 39 -22.26 -6.36 35.09
N ARG A 40 -23.35 -6.66 35.79
CA ARG A 40 -23.89 -5.84 36.90
C ARG A 40 -24.26 -4.40 36.47
N LEU A 41 -24.82 -4.27 35.28
CA LEU A 41 -25.32 -2.99 34.78
C LEU A 41 -26.63 -2.63 35.48
N THR A 42 -26.73 -1.40 35.97
CA THR A 42 -27.98 -0.79 36.45
C THR A 42 -28.98 -0.62 35.29
N ALA A 43 -30.24 -0.36 35.63
CA ALA A 43 -31.27 -0.08 34.62
C ALA A 43 -30.92 1.14 33.76
N VAL A 44 -30.37 2.19 34.38
CA VAL A 44 -29.91 3.42 33.72
C VAL A 44 -28.84 3.11 32.67
N ARG A 45 -27.77 2.40 33.06
CA ARG A 45 -26.69 2.03 32.13
C ARG A 45 -27.18 1.11 31.01
N GLN A 46 -28.08 0.17 31.31
CA GLN A 46 -28.69 -0.68 30.27
C GLN A 46 -29.51 0.13 29.28
N GLN A 47 -30.28 1.11 29.74
CA GLN A 47 -31.07 1.95 28.86
C GLN A 47 -30.19 2.85 27.99
N ALA A 48 -29.14 3.44 28.54
CA ALA A 48 -28.16 4.22 27.77
C ALA A 48 -27.51 3.39 26.65
N LEU A 49 -27.12 2.14 26.92
CA LEU A 49 -26.59 1.23 25.89
C LEU A 49 -27.61 0.92 24.79
N LYS A 50 -28.89 0.74 25.15
CA LYS A 50 -29.97 0.55 24.17
C LYS A 50 -30.17 1.78 23.28
N THR A 51 -30.11 2.97 23.86
CA THR A 51 -30.19 4.22 23.10
C THR A 51 -29.00 4.37 22.14
N LEU A 52 -27.77 4.10 22.60
CA LEU A 52 -26.58 4.11 21.73
C LEU A 52 -26.64 3.05 20.61
N ASN A 53 -27.29 1.92 20.84
CA ASN A 53 -27.55 0.91 19.80
C ASN A 53 -28.54 1.40 18.73
N ALA A 54 -29.45 2.31 19.09
CA ALA A 54 -30.39 2.89 18.13
C ALA A 54 -29.74 3.99 17.27
N GLY A 55 -28.70 4.65 17.78
CA GLY A 55 -27.93 5.63 17.02
C GLY A 55 -27.09 6.57 17.89
N PRO A 56 -26.44 7.58 17.26
CA PRO A 56 -25.67 8.59 17.98
C PRO A 56 -26.53 9.40 18.96
N ALA A 57 -26.03 9.61 20.18
CA ALA A 57 -26.73 10.34 21.23
C ALA A 57 -25.78 11.18 22.09
N THR A 58 -26.29 12.28 22.64
CA THR A 58 -25.62 13.12 23.65
C THR A 58 -25.85 12.57 25.06
N VAL A 59 -25.02 12.95 26.02
CA VAL A 59 -25.25 12.57 27.44
C VAL A 59 -26.62 13.03 27.93
N LEU A 60 -27.10 14.19 27.45
CA LEU A 60 -28.43 14.72 27.76
C LEU A 60 -29.57 13.82 27.26
N GLU A 61 -29.40 13.18 26.10
CA GLU A 61 -30.40 12.26 25.54
C GLU A 61 -30.31 10.86 26.16
N LEU A 62 -29.18 10.54 26.81
CA LEU A 62 -28.94 9.24 27.43
C LEU A 62 -29.36 9.15 28.89
N SER A 63 -29.60 10.29 29.56
CA SER A 63 -29.85 10.33 31.00
C SER A 63 -30.73 11.49 31.44
N GLU A 64 -31.53 11.26 32.47
CA GLU A 64 -32.15 12.33 33.23
C GLU A 64 -31.11 13.06 34.12
N PRO A 65 -31.34 14.31 34.54
CA PRO A 65 -30.35 15.08 35.31
C PRO A 65 -29.81 14.39 36.57
N ALA A 66 -30.65 13.62 37.27
CA ALA A 66 -30.27 12.88 38.48
C ALA A 66 -29.36 11.67 38.20
N GLU A 67 -29.35 11.19 36.96
CA GLU A 67 -28.65 9.97 36.52
C GLU A 67 -27.35 10.28 35.76
N ARG A 68 -27.10 11.57 35.48
CA ARG A 68 -26.03 12.02 34.59
C ARG A 68 -24.65 11.51 34.98
N SER A 69 -24.29 11.58 36.26
CA SER A 69 -22.98 11.13 36.74
C SER A 69 -22.75 9.63 36.48
N GLU A 70 -23.80 8.82 36.48
CA GLU A 70 -23.69 7.39 36.24
C GLU A 70 -23.47 7.09 34.75
N VAL A 71 -24.17 7.81 33.87
CA VAL A 71 -24.02 7.72 32.42
C VAL A 71 -22.69 8.31 31.95
N ASP A 72 -22.23 9.42 32.54
CA ASP A 72 -20.89 9.96 32.31
C ASP A 72 -19.81 8.92 32.60
N GLY A 73 -19.94 8.18 33.71
CA GLY A 73 -19.05 7.08 34.04
C GLY A 73 -19.08 5.96 32.99
N LEU A 74 -20.26 5.57 32.50
CA LEU A 74 -20.40 4.58 31.44
C LEU A 74 -19.76 5.06 30.12
N ILE A 75 -20.03 6.29 29.69
CA ILE A 75 -19.45 6.87 28.48
C ILE A 75 -17.93 6.96 28.61
N GLY A 76 -17.42 7.37 29.78
CA GLY A 76 -15.99 7.36 30.08
C GLY A 76 -15.37 5.96 29.93
N ASP A 77 -15.99 4.93 30.51
CA ASP A 77 -15.52 3.54 30.43
C ASP A 77 -15.51 3.04 28.97
N LEU A 78 -16.56 3.34 28.20
CA LEU A 78 -16.68 2.91 26.81
C LEU A 78 -15.71 3.65 25.88
N THR A 79 -15.52 4.96 26.07
CA THR A 79 -14.57 5.79 25.32
C THR A 79 -13.14 5.39 25.62
N ALA A 80 -12.78 5.20 26.90
CA ALA A 80 -11.46 4.68 27.31
C ALA A 80 -11.20 3.26 26.77
N GLY A 81 -12.27 2.48 26.58
CA GLY A 81 -12.22 1.19 25.93
C GLY A 81 -12.10 1.25 24.40
N GLY A 82 -12.24 2.40 23.74
CA GLY A 82 -12.23 2.50 22.27
C GLY A 82 -13.48 1.92 21.60
N TRP A 83 -14.62 1.91 22.31
CA TRP A 83 -15.88 1.37 21.81
C TRP A 83 -16.77 2.42 21.15
N LEU A 84 -16.52 3.70 21.41
CA LEU A 84 -17.34 4.81 20.94
C LEU A 84 -16.57 5.68 19.97
N SER A 85 -17.24 6.06 18.88
CA SER A 85 -16.90 7.26 18.13
C SER A 85 -17.40 8.48 18.91
N VAL A 86 -16.60 9.54 18.91
CA VAL A 86 -16.90 10.80 19.63
C VAL A 86 -16.97 11.93 18.62
N THR A 87 -18.16 12.50 18.41
CA THR A 87 -18.39 13.61 17.49
C THR A 87 -18.62 14.89 18.27
N VAL A 88 -17.66 15.80 18.20
CA VAL A 88 -17.73 17.10 18.86
C VAL A 88 -18.52 18.08 17.99
N ARG A 89 -19.39 18.84 18.66
CA ARG A 89 -20.36 19.73 18.02
C ARG A 89 -20.26 21.12 18.63
N ASP A 90 -20.71 22.12 17.88
CA ASP A 90 -20.97 23.47 18.38
C ASP A 90 -22.15 24.05 17.61
N GLY A 91 -23.08 24.71 18.32
CA GLY A 91 -24.26 25.31 17.70
C GLY A 91 -25.15 24.34 16.90
N GLY A 92 -25.08 23.03 17.18
CA GLY A 92 -25.80 21.99 16.45
C GLY A 92 -25.10 21.48 15.17
N SER A 93 -23.93 22.01 14.82
CA SER A 93 -23.10 21.55 13.70
C SER A 93 -22.02 20.58 14.17
N ASP A 94 -21.80 19.51 13.41
CA ASP A 94 -20.71 18.56 13.68
C ASP A 94 -19.39 19.15 13.20
N LEU A 95 -18.37 19.13 14.06
CA LEU A 95 -17.10 19.80 13.82
C LEU A 95 -16.01 18.79 13.45
N TYR A 96 -15.84 17.76 14.27
CA TYR A 96 -14.93 16.64 14.01
C TYR A 96 -15.39 15.39 14.74
N CYS A 97 -14.89 14.24 14.30
CA CYS A 97 -15.21 12.94 14.89
C CYS A 97 -13.94 12.11 15.12
N ILE A 98 -13.74 11.66 16.35
CA ILE A 98 -12.71 10.67 16.70
C ILE A 98 -13.32 9.29 16.47
N GLN A 99 -12.70 8.49 15.60
CA GLN A 99 -13.13 7.15 15.25
C GLN A 99 -12.05 6.14 15.66
N PRO A 100 -12.19 5.50 16.83
CA PRO A 100 -11.23 4.49 17.25
C PRO A 100 -11.25 3.29 16.30
N PHE A 101 -10.11 2.64 16.15
CA PHE A 101 -10.02 1.28 15.63
C PHE A 101 -9.25 0.37 16.59
N GLY A 102 -8.41 0.95 17.44
CA GLY A 102 -7.71 0.30 18.55
C GLY A 102 -8.24 0.70 19.92
N GLN A 103 -7.58 0.22 20.97
CA GLN A 103 -7.83 0.68 22.33
C GLN A 103 -7.02 1.97 22.58
N PRO A 104 -7.65 3.07 23.01
CA PRO A 104 -6.93 4.28 23.31
C PRO A 104 -5.89 4.09 24.43
N PRO A 105 -4.71 4.72 24.33
CA PRO A 105 -3.79 4.85 25.45
C PRO A 105 -4.37 5.80 26.50
N LEU A 106 -3.73 5.88 27.66
CA LEU A 106 -4.02 6.94 28.62
C LEU A 106 -3.80 8.31 27.96
N PRO A 107 -4.71 9.28 28.10
CA PRO A 107 -4.51 10.62 27.57
C PRO A 107 -3.21 11.24 28.08
N PRO A 108 -2.32 11.71 27.19
CA PRO A 108 -1.11 12.41 27.60
C PRO A 108 -1.47 13.80 28.13
N SER A 109 -0.55 14.42 28.88
CA SER A 109 -0.61 15.86 29.11
C SER A 109 -0.35 16.60 27.79
N THR A 110 -1.19 17.57 27.46
CA THR A 110 -0.98 18.45 26.32
C THR A 110 0.34 19.20 26.48
N PRO A 111 1.28 19.08 25.52
CA PRO A 111 2.55 19.81 25.58
C PRO A 111 2.34 21.32 25.54
N ASP A 112 3.27 22.10 26.10
CA ASP A 112 3.23 23.57 26.04
C ASP A 112 3.28 24.08 24.58
N ARG A 113 4.00 23.36 23.72
CA ARG A 113 4.13 23.65 22.30
C ARG A 113 3.89 22.37 21.49
N PRO A 114 2.62 22.05 21.17
CA PRO A 114 2.33 20.92 20.31
C PRO A 114 2.68 21.26 18.86
N VAL A 115 3.32 20.32 18.17
CA VAL A 115 3.64 20.39 16.74
C VAL A 115 3.02 19.20 16.02
N LEU A 116 2.75 19.35 14.72
CA LEU A 116 2.25 18.24 13.91
C LEU A 116 3.31 17.13 13.85
N SER A 117 2.92 15.90 14.20
CA SER A 117 3.78 14.73 14.00
C SER A 117 4.19 14.63 12.54
N LYS A 118 5.45 14.27 12.29
CA LYS A 118 5.93 14.03 10.92
C LYS A 118 5.21 12.86 10.25
N PHE A 119 4.60 11.98 11.04
CA PHE A 119 3.85 10.83 10.57
C PHE A 119 2.35 11.12 10.40
N ALA A 120 1.87 12.31 10.75
CA ALA A 120 0.48 12.70 10.52
C ALA A 120 0.18 12.80 9.01
N VAL A 121 -0.90 12.15 8.58
CA VAL A 121 -1.36 12.16 7.18
C VAL A 121 -2.77 12.74 7.12
N LEU A 122 -2.92 13.91 6.46
CA LEU A 122 -4.22 14.46 6.08
C LEU A 122 -4.55 14.02 4.65
N HIS A 123 -5.66 13.31 4.48
CA HIS A 123 -6.16 12.97 3.14
C HIS A 123 -7.69 12.98 3.10
N ARG A 124 -8.27 12.58 1.97
CA ARG A 124 -9.72 12.55 1.76
C ARG A 124 -10.17 11.17 1.29
N ASP A 125 -11.19 10.63 1.93
CA ASP A 125 -11.91 9.43 1.48
C ASP A 125 -13.35 9.76 1.09
N SER A 126 -14.18 8.74 0.85
CA SER A 126 -15.60 8.92 0.52
C SER A 126 -16.42 9.61 1.61
N GLY A 127 -15.95 9.61 2.86
CA GLY A 127 -16.58 10.24 4.02
C GLY A 127 -16.05 11.63 4.35
N GLY A 128 -15.09 12.17 3.61
CA GLY A 128 -14.55 13.52 3.80
C GLY A 128 -13.08 13.55 4.21
N LEU A 129 -12.68 14.59 4.93
CA LEU A 129 -11.30 14.79 5.37
C LEU A 129 -10.99 13.89 6.57
N VAL A 130 -9.84 13.23 6.54
CA VAL A 130 -9.38 12.35 7.61
C VAL A 130 -7.91 12.62 7.93
N LEU A 131 -7.63 12.73 9.22
CA LEU A 131 -6.30 12.77 9.80
C LEU A 131 -5.96 11.41 10.38
N GLU A 132 -4.82 10.87 9.98
CA GLU A 132 -4.34 9.57 10.42
C GLU A 132 -2.93 9.68 10.99
N HIS A 133 -2.66 8.82 11.97
CA HIS A 133 -1.31 8.51 12.41
C HIS A 133 -1.09 6.99 12.21
N PRO A 134 -0.04 6.53 11.50
CA PRO A 134 0.22 5.10 11.26
C PRO A 134 0.33 4.25 12.54
N LEU A 135 0.78 4.85 13.64
CA LEU A 135 0.88 4.23 14.96
C LEU A 135 -0.26 4.65 15.91
N GLY A 136 -1.23 5.42 15.43
CA GLY A 136 -2.37 5.87 16.21
C GLY A 136 -3.36 4.74 16.49
N TRP A 137 -4.32 5.03 17.36
CA TRP A 137 -5.41 4.12 17.76
C TRP A 137 -6.77 4.54 17.18
N CYS A 138 -6.83 5.71 16.55
CA CYS A 138 -8.03 6.28 15.95
C CYS A 138 -7.72 7.08 14.69
N ASP A 139 -8.77 7.31 13.90
CA ASP A 139 -8.81 8.34 12.87
C ASP A 139 -9.51 9.58 13.43
N VAL A 140 -9.08 10.76 13.02
CA VAL A 140 -9.79 12.01 13.32
C VAL A 140 -10.38 12.55 12.02
N ARG A 141 -11.71 12.43 11.88
CA ARG A 141 -12.43 12.99 10.73
C ARG A 141 -12.71 14.46 10.96
N ILE A 142 -12.23 15.31 10.06
CA ILE A 142 -12.48 16.75 10.08
C ILE A 142 -13.71 17.03 9.23
N ILE A 143 -14.77 17.51 9.88
CA ILE A 143 -16.06 17.82 9.24
C ILE A 143 -16.10 19.30 8.89
N ASP A 144 -15.70 20.16 9.83
CA ASP A 144 -15.51 21.60 9.59
C ASP A 144 -14.05 21.89 9.21
N PRO A 145 -13.77 22.28 7.95
CA PRO A 145 -12.41 22.52 7.47
C PRO A 145 -11.73 23.71 8.16
N ARG A 146 -12.48 24.60 8.83
CA ARG A 146 -11.89 25.71 9.61
C ARG A 146 -10.98 25.21 10.72
N LEU A 147 -11.19 23.99 11.21
CA LEU A 147 -10.36 23.36 12.24
C LEU A 147 -8.94 23.04 11.77
N LEU A 148 -8.69 22.91 10.46
CA LEU A 148 -7.39 22.53 9.94
C LEU A 148 -6.28 23.53 10.30
N VAL A 149 -6.62 24.79 10.56
CA VAL A 149 -5.64 25.79 10.99
C VAL A 149 -5.04 25.48 12.37
N LEU A 150 -5.72 24.67 13.18
CA LEU A 150 -5.26 24.22 14.50
C LEU A 150 -4.12 23.18 14.40
N LEU A 151 -3.92 22.55 13.23
CA LEU A 151 -2.79 21.64 12.99
C LEU A 151 -1.43 22.34 13.07
N GLY A 152 -1.40 23.66 12.89
CA GLY A 152 -0.20 24.46 13.10
C GLY A 152 0.11 24.79 14.57
N GLY A 153 -0.64 24.23 15.54
CA GLY A 153 -0.46 24.50 16.97
C GLY A 153 -1.02 25.85 17.45
N SER A 154 -1.70 26.60 16.58
CA SER A 154 -2.42 27.83 16.97
C SER A 154 -3.73 27.46 17.69
N VAL A 155 -4.14 28.25 18.69
CA VAL A 155 -5.43 28.12 19.40
C VAL A 155 -6.48 29.12 18.93
N THR A 156 -6.13 30.06 18.04
CA THR A 156 -7.03 31.13 17.62
C THR A 156 -7.53 30.90 16.20
N VAL A 157 -8.83 30.62 16.09
CA VAL A 157 -9.56 30.58 14.81
C VAL A 157 -10.70 31.58 14.92
N ALA A 158 -10.85 32.44 13.92
CA ALA A 158 -12.03 33.31 13.86
C ALA A 158 -13.31 32.45 13.89
N ASP A 159 -14.28 32.86 14.70
CA ASP A 159 -15.60 32.23 14.78
C ASP A 159 -15.60 30.75 15.25
N LEU A 160 -14.62 30.36 16.09
CA LEU A 160 -14.62 29.09 16.83
C LEU A 160 -14.44 29.33 18.34
N PRO A 161 -15.25 28.73 19.22
CA PRO A 161 -15.06 28.86 20.67
C PRO A 161 -13.70 28.32 21.12
N ILE A 162 -13.01 29.05 22.01
CA ILE A 162 -11.70 28.65 22.57
C ILE A 162 -11.78 27.25 23.20
N ALA A 163 -12.88 26.93 23.89
CA ALA A 163 -13.06 25.62 24.50
C ALA A 163 -13.05 24.46 23.48
N VAL A 164 -13.63 24.68 22.29
CA VAL A 164 -13.63 23.70 21.19
C VAL A 164 -12.24 23.59 20.58
N ALA A 165 -11.54 24.71 20.36
CA ALA A 165 -10.17 24.71 19.86
C ALA A 165 -9.24 23.94 20.81
N SER A 166 -9.29 24.24 22.11
CA SER A 166 -8.51 23.53 23.13
C SER A 166 -8.85 22.04 23.19
N ARG A 167 -10.14 21.67 23.13
CA ARG A 167 -10.55 20.27 23.11
C ARG A 167 -10.01 19.52 21.89
N LEU A 168 -10.04 20.12 20.70
CA LEU A 168 -9.46 19.50 19.51
C LEU A 168 -7.95 19.31 19.67
N ILE A 169 -7.21 20.30 20.18
CA ILE A 169 -5.76 20.16 20.38
C ILE A 169 -5.45 19.02 21.35
N ASP A 170 -6.16 18.93 22.46
CA ASP A 170 -6.00 17.81 23.40
C ASP A 170 -6.32 16.46 22.73
N ASP A 171 -7.38 16.39 21.91
CA ASP A 171 -7.77 15.18 21.19
C ASP A 171 -6.75 14.78 20.12
N LEU A 172 -6.18 15.75 19.41
CA LEU A 172 -5.12 15.52 18.43
C LEU A 172 -3.82 15.08 19.11
N CYS A 173 -3.51 15.60 20.30
CA CYS A 173 -2.39 15.11 21.11
C CYS A 173 -2.63 13.67 21.56
N TRP A 174 -3.86 13.35 22.00
CA TRP A 174 -4.22 12.00 22.41
C TRP A 174 -4.21 11.00 21.25
N ALA A 175 -4.58 11.44 20.04
CA ALA A 175 -4.49 10.64 18.81
C ALA A 175 -3.05 10.46 18.30
N GLY A 176 -2.07 11.20 18.85
CA GLY A 176 -0.69 11.24 18.35
C GLY A 176 -0.50 12.06 17.07
N ILE A 177 -1.53 12.81 16.64
CA ILE A 177 -1.44 13.70 15.47
C ILE A 177 -0.61 14.94 15.81
N LEU A 178 -0.80 15.47 17.02
CA LEU A 178 0.08 16.49 17.59
C LEU A 178 0.98 15.84 18.64
N VAL A 179 2.26 16.23 18.65
CA VAL A 179 3.28 15.71 19.57
C VAL A 179 4.07 16.87 20.18
N ALA A 180 4.85 16.60 21.22
CA ALA A 180 5.77 17.60 21.76
C ALA A 180 6.88 17.92 20.74
N ASP A 181 7.32 19.17 20.70
CA ASP A 181 8.49 19.58 19.91
C ASP A 181 9.73 18.73 20.30
N GLY A 182 10.38 18.12 19.32
CA GLY A 182 11.51 17.19 19.51
C GLY A 182 11.14 15.75 19.93
N ALA A 183 9.86 15.38 19.99
CA ALA A 183 9.44 14.01 20.35
C ALA A 183 9.83 12.93 19.31
N GLU A 184 10.18 13.33 18.09
CA GLU A 184 10.45 12.44 16.95
C GLU A 184 11.88 12.64 16.38
N ASP A 185 12.80 13.10 17.22
CA ASP A 185 14.20 13.42 16.86
C ASP A 185 15.18 12.25 17.09
N ASP A 186 14.72 11.12 17.60
CA ASP A 186 15.56 9.92 17.73
C ASP A 186 15.75 9.19 16.38
N PHE A 187 16.73 8.28 16.33
CA PHE A 187 17.06 7.54 15.12
C PHE A 187 15.89 6.69 14.60
N ASP A 188 15.12 6.08 15.49
CA ASP A 188 14.02 5.18 15.12
C ASP A 188 12.87 5.98 14.50
N ALA A 189 12.59 7.18 15.00
CA ALA A 189 11.68 8.09 14.33
C ALA A 189 12.29 8.58 13.00
N LEU A 190 13.47 9.20 13.02
CA LEU A 190 14.10 9.86 11.87
C LEU A 190 14.36 8.94 10.67
N SER A 191 14.69 7.67 10.90
CA SER A 191 14.97 6.69 9.84
C SER A 191 13.73 6.31 9.02
N TRP A 192 12.52 6.51 9.55
CA TRP A 192 11.27 6.27 8.83
C TRP A 192 10.73 7.54 8.19
N SER A 193 10.33 7.44 6.92
CA SER A 193 9.48 8.43 6.27
C SER A 193 8.00 8.17 6.58
N VAL A 194 7.17 9.20 6.43
CA VAL A 194 5.71 9.06 6.59
C VAL A 194 5.11 8.11 5.58
N SER A 195 5.56 8.15 4.33
CA SER A 195 5.08 7.27 3.27
C SER A 195 5.39 5.80 3.57
N ASP A 196 6.60 5.50 4.06
CA ASP A 196 7.02 4.12 4.32
C ASP A 196 6.27 3.53 5.50
N LEU A 197 6.17 4.26 6.61
CA LEU A 197 5.49 3.77 7.80
C LEU A 197 3.98 3.66 7.58
N TRP A 198 3.38 4.65 6.90
CA TRP A 198 1.96 4.60 6.54
C TRP A 198 1.67 3.42 5.61
N PHE A 199 2.48 3.21 4.57
CA PHE A 199 2.36 2.06 3.67
C PHE A 199 2.53 0.73 4.43
N HIS A 200 3.55 0.61 5.29
CA HIS A 200 3.79 -0.58 6.09
C HIS A 200 2.57 -0.94 6.95
N ARG A 201 2.00 0.04 7.66
CA ARG A 201 0.84 -0.15 8.54
C ARG A 201 -0.45 -0.39 7.75
N ARG A 202 -0.61 0.23 6.57
CA ARG A 202 -1.78 0.04 5.69
C ARG A 202 -1.77 -1.26 4.90
N SER A 203 -0.60 -1.87 4.70
CA SER A 203 -0.44 -3.14 3.97
C SER A 203 -0.25 -4.35 4.88
N SER A 204 -0.41 -4.18 6.19
CA SER A 204 -0.23 -5.23 7.19
C SER A 204 -1.48 -5.40 8.06
N LEU A 205 -1.66 -6.60 8.61
CA LEU A 205 -2.65 -6.81 9.67
C LEU A 205 -2.21 -6.09 10.95
N GLY A 206 -3.17 -5.63 11.73
CA GLY A 206 -2.93 -4.90 12.97
C GLY A 206 -4.22 -4.45 13.63
N GLU A 207 -4.14 -3.53 14.60
CA GLU A 207 -5.33 -3.04 15.31
C GLU A 207 -6.36 -2.40 14.37
N ARG A 208 -5.91 -1.65 13.37
CA ARG A 208 -6.78 -1.05 12.36
C ARG A 208 -7.46 -2.11 11.49
N THR A 209 -6.69 -3.10 11.04
CA THR A 209 -7.13 -4.15 10.13
C THR A 209 -6.99 -5.49 10.84
N ALA A 210 -7.92 -5.76 11.74
CA ALA A 210 -7.90 -6.94 12.62
C ALA A 210 -8.59 -8.17 12.00
N ALA A 211 -9.38 -7.96 10.94
CA ALA A 211 -10.14 -9.01 10.25
C ALA A 211 -9.87 -9.01 8.74
N TRP A 212 -10.16 -10.14 8.10
CA TRP A 212 -9.94 -10.37 6.66
C TRP A 212 -11.02 -9.77 5.76
N GLU A 213 -12.03 -9.10 6.32
CA GLU A 213 -13.19 -8.59 5.56
C GLU A 213 -12.80 -7.61 4.44
N HIS A 214 -11.80 -6.77 4.69
CA HIS A 214 -11.27 -5.77 3.75
C HIS A 214 -9.77 -5.92 3.52
N PHE A 215 -9.22 -7.12 3.70
CA PHE A 215 -7.79 -7.38 3.59
C PHE A 215 -7.51 -8.68 2.85
N GLY A 216 -6.61 -8.63 1.87
CA GLY A 216 -6.29 -9.80 1.06
C GLY A 216 -7.30 -9.99 -0.09
N PRO A 217 -7.52 -11.24 -0.57
CA PRO A 217 -8.25 -11.52 -1.81
C PRO A 217 -9.78 -11.46 -1.64
N THR A 218 -10.32 -10.28 -1.32
CA THR A 218 -11.76 -10.06 -1.07
C THR A 218 -12.60 -10.06 -2.35
N LYS A 219 -11.97 -9.87 -3.52
CA LYS A 219 -12.64 -9.70 -4.83
C LYS A 219 -13.69 -8.58 -4.81
N TRP A 220 -13.43 -7.51 -4.06
CA TRP A 220 -14.34 -6.38 -3.88
C TRP A 220 -14.88 -5.77 -5.18
N ALA A 221 -14.14 -5.89 -6.30
CA ALA A 221 -14.50 -5.33 -7.59
C ALA A 221 -15.38 -6.25 -8.45
N LYS A 222 -15.58 -7.52 -8.08
CA LYS A 222 -16.13 -8.56 -8.97
C LYS A 222 -17.51 -8.27 -9.55
N ASP A 223 -18.41 -7.72 -8.75
CA ASP A 223 -19.77 -7.43 -9.18
C ASP A 223 -19.94 -5.99 -9.73
N ARG A 224 -18.84 -5.22 -9.75
CA ARG A 224 -18.84 -3.79 -10.13
C ARG A 224 -18.04 -3.53 -11.40
N PHE A 225 -16.99 -4.31 -11.66
CA PHE A 225 -16.05 -4.13 -12.75
C PHE A 225 -15.61 -5.47 -13.31
N SER A 226 -15.44 -5.56 -14.63
CA SER A 226 -14.80 -6.72 -15.25
C SER A 226 -13.35 -6.85 -14.81
N GLN A 227 -12.88 -8.08 -14.56
CA GLN A 227 -11.46 -8.30 -14.29
C GLN A 227 -10.63 -7.89 -15.52
N PRO A 228 -9.50 -7.16 -15.36
CA PRO A 228 -8.65 -6.85 -16.49
C PRO A 228 -8.01 -8.12 -17.07
N SER A 229 -8.03 -8.25 -18.41
CA SER A 229 -7.59 -9.44 -19.14
C SER A 229 -6.18 -9.90 -18.77
N ALA A 230 -5.98 -11.22 -18.79
CA ALA A 230 -4.68 -11.81 -18.53
C ALA A 230 -3.59 -11.39 -19.51
N ARG A 231 -3.94 -11.22 -20.78
CA ARG A 231 -3.02 -10.73 -21.81
C ARG A 231 -3.13 -9.22 -21.94
N ARG A 232 -1.99 -8.54 -21.97
CA ARG A 232 -1.95 -7.10 -22.25
C ARG A 232 -2.40 -6.85 -23.70
N PRO A 233 -3.18 -5.79 -23.99
CA PRO A 233 -3.40 -5.34 -25.36
C PRO A 233 -2.07 -5.15 -26.10
N ALA A 234 -2.00 -5.57 -27.35
CA ALA A 234 -0.78 -5.46 -28.15
C ALA A 234 -0.45 -3.99 -28.45
N TYR A 235 0.83 -3.63 -28.36
CA TYR A 235 1.31 -2.39 -28.99
C TYR A 235 1.22 -2.49 -30.51
N PRO A 236 0.97 -1.36 -31.20
CA PRO A 236 0.97 -1.32 -32.66
C PRO A 236 2.38 -1.59 -33.21
N GLY A 237 2.45 -2.10 -34.44
CA GLY A 237 3.71 -2.41 -35.12
C GLY A 237 3.94 -3.92 -35.31
N PRO A 238 4.85 -4.29 -36.23
CA PRO A 238 5.14 -5.70 -36.50
C PRO A 238 5.85 -6.33 -35.29
N PRO A 239 5.34 -7.47 -34.77
CA PRO A 239 6.03 -8.19 -33.71
C PRO A 239 7.29 -8.87 -34.24
N LEU A 240 8.28 -9.04 -33.36
CA LEU A 240 9.48 -9.83 -33.61
C LEU A 240 9.38 -11.16 -32.85
N ALA A 241 9.34 -12.27 -33.59
CA ALA A 241 9.34 -13.60 -32.99
C ALA A 241 10.69 -13.91 -32.35
N LEU A 242 10.68 -14.49 -31.15
CA LEU A 242 11.88 -14.88 -30.44
C LEU A 242 12.15 -16.39 -30.57
N PRO A 243 13.43 -16.81 -30.66
CA PRO A 243 13.79 -18.23 -30.63
C PRO A 243 13.36 -18.91 -29.33
N ILE A 244 12.73 -20.08 -29.45
CA ILE A 244 12.35 -20.90 -28.29
C ILE A 244 13.54 -21.80 -27.92
N PRO A 245 14.06 -21.73 -26.68
CA PRO A 245 15.15 -22.60 -26.24
C PRO A 245 14.68 -24.04 -26.01
N ASP A 246 15.58 -24.99 -26.19
CA ASP A 246 15.36 -26.39 -25.84
C ASP A 246 15.46 -26.59 -24.33
N LEU A 247 14.30 -26.56 -23.65
CA LEU A 247 14.26 -26.76 -22.20
C LEU A 247 14.57 -28.19 -21.77
N ASP A 248 14.43 -29.19 -22.64
CA ASP A 248 14.76 -30.56 -22.28
C ASP A 248 16.28 -30.77 -22.28
N ALA A 249 16.99 -30.16 -23.23
CA ALA A 249 18.45 -30.04 -23.19
C ALA A 249 18.90 -29.23 -21.95
N ALA A 250 18.31 -28.06 -21.71
CA ALA A 250 18.67 -27.21 -20.57
C ALA A 250 18.49 -27.93 -19.22
N ARG A 251 17.46 -28.79 -19.06
CA ARG A 251 17.27 -29.58 -17.84
C ARG A 251 18.42 -30.53 -17.51
N VAL A 252 19.21 -30.92 -18.51
CA VAL A 252 20.35 -31.83 -18.38
C VAL A 252 21.66 -31.04 -18.30
N GLU A 253 21.77 -29.96 -19.08
CA GLU A 253 23.02 -29.21 -19.27
C GLU A 253 23.19 -28.04 -18.29
N ASP A 254 22.10 -27.49 -17.75
CA ASP A 254 22.16 -26.35 -16.83
C ASP A 254 22.97 -26.69 -15.56
N PRO A 255 23.71 -25.71 -15.00
CA PRO A 255 24.31 -25.86 -13.69
C PRO A 255 23.25 -26.15 -12.62
N THR A 256 23.64 -26.92 -11.61
CA THR A 256 22.74 -27.25 -10.50
C THR A 256 22.25 -25.99 -9.78
N LEU A 257 21.06 -26.05 -9.18
CA LEU A 257 20.51 -24.92 -8.40
C LEU A 257 21.48 -24.44 -7.32
N THR A 258 22.18 -25.35 -6.63
CA THR A 258 23.17 -25.00 -5.62
C THR A 258 24.32 -24.19 -6.21
N ALA A 259 24.88 -24.62 -7.35
CA ALA A 259 25.95 -23.88 -8.01
C ALA A 259 25.49 -22.48 -8.42
N VAL A 260 24.32 -22.37 -9.04
CA VAL A 260 23.75 -21.07 -9.46
C VAL A 260 23.53 -20.14 -8.27
N LEU A 261 23.04 -20.64 -7.13
CA LEU A 261 22.82 -19.83 -5.93
C LEU A 261 24.12 -19.27 -5.35
N GLU A 262 25.18 -20.08 -5.31
CA GLU A 262 26.49 -19.68 -4.77
C GLU A 262 27.28 -18.79 -5.75
N ASP A 263 27.18 -19.06 -7.05
CA ASP A 263 27.90 -18.32 -8.10
C ASP A 263 27.22 -17.01 -8.48
N ARG A 264 25.93 -16.84 -8.12
CA ARG A 264 25.17 -15.62 -8.43
C ARG A 264 25.88 -14.42 -7.81
N VAL A 265 26.11 -13.39 -8.64
CA VAL A 265 26.66 -12.10 -8.24
C VAL A 265 25.95 -10.96 -8.98
N SER A 266 25.99 -9.75 -8.42
CA SER A 266 25.53 -8.55 -9.13
C SER A 266 26.66 -8.01 -10.01
N THR A 267 26.55 -8.25 -11.31
CA THR A 267 27.56 -7.85 -12.31
C THR A 267 27.41 -6.38 -12.64
N ARG A 268 28.46 -5.60 -12.38
CA ARG A 268 28.46 -4.14 -12.62
C ARG A 268 29.38 -3.71 -13.76
N ALA A 269 30.23 -4.61 -14.26
CA ALA A 269 31.11 -4.36 -15.40
C ALA A 269 30.69 -5.27 -16.56
N PHE A 270 30.29 -4.66 -17.68
CA PHE A 270 29.82 -5.36 -18.87
C PHE A 270 30.79 -5.16 -20.04
N ASP A 271 30.88 -6.16 -20.92
CA ASP A 271 31.75 -6.14 -22.09
C ASP A 271 31.07 -5.41 -23.26
N ALA A 272 31.47 -4.15 -23.50
CA ALA A 272 30.93 -3.35 -24.60
C ALA A 272 31.32 -3.89 -25.99
N ALA A 273 32.40 -4.67 -26.11
CA ALA A 273 32.81 -5.25 -27.40
C ALA A 273 32.05 -6.54 -27.73
N ARG A 274 31.41 -7.16 -26.75
CA ARG A 274 30.63 -8.40 -26.89
C ARG A 274 29.26 -8.26 -26.22
N PRO A 275 28.33 -7.46 -26.78
CA PRO A 275 26.99 -7.36 -26.23
C PRO A 275 26.24 -8.69 -26.30
N ILE A 276 25.22 -8.85 -25.47
CA ILE A 276 24.34 -10.03 -25.55
C ILE A 276 23.68 -10.12 -26.93
N SER A 277 23.37 -11.33 -27.36
CA SER A 277 22.58 -11.56 -28.58
C SER A 277 21.07 -11.56 -28.30
N ILE A 278 20.28 -11.41 -29.36
CA ILE A 278 18.84 -11.61 -29.30
C ILE A 278 18.47 -13.04 -28.84
N ASP A 279 19.27 -14.05 -29.20
CA ASP A 279 19.04 -15.43 -28.77
C ASP A 279 19.21 -15.58 -27.25
N GLN A 280 20.22 -14.95 -26.67
CA GLN A 280 20.44 -14.93 -25.22
C GLN A 280 19.32 -14.16 -24.50
N LEU A 281 18.88 -13.03 -25.05
CA LEU A 281 17.74 -12.28 -24.48
C LEU A 281 16.44 -13.10 -24.56
N ALA A 282 16.19 -13.77 -25.70
CA ALA A 282 15.04 -14.63 -25.92
C ALA A 282 14.98 -15.77 -24.92
N GLU A 283 16.08 -16.53 -24.79
CA GLU A 283 16.16 -17.63 -23.84
C GLU A 283 15.92 -17.14 -22.40
N LEU A 284 16.53 -16.02 -22.00
CA LEU A 284 16.33 -15.45 -20.67
C LEU A 284 14.85 -15.12 -20.40
N LEU A 285 14.18 -14.45 -21.34
CA LEU A 285 12.75 -14.12 -21.23
C LEU A 285 11.86 -15.37 -21.22
N TYR A 286 12.23 -16.41 -21.98
CA TYR A 286 11.50 -17.68 -22.02
C TYR A 286 11.60 -18.43 -20.68
N ARG A 287 12.82 -18.54 -20.13
CA ARG A 287 13.11 -19.21 -18.87
C ARG A 287 12.48 -18.51 -17.67
N THR A 288 12.31 -17.19 -17.73
CA THR A 288 11.91 -16.38 -16.57
C THR A 288 10.46 -15.90 -16.61
N ALA A 289 9.93 -15.50 -17.76
CA ALA A 289 8.72 -14.67 -17.81
C ALA A 289 7.60 -15.18 -18.74
N ARG A 290 7.81 -16.27 -19.52
CA ARG A 290 6.77 -16.79 -20.42
C ARG A 290 5.51 -17.27 -19.67
N THR A 291 4.37 -17.23 -20.36
CA THR A 291 3.14 -17.87 -19.92
C THR A 291 3.16 -19.34 -20.31
N ARG A 292 3.07 -20.24 -19.32
CA ARG A 292 3.05 -21.70 -19.50
C ARG A 292 1.66 -22.24 -19.75
N ASN A 293 0.67 -21.70 -19.03
CA ASN A 293 -0.71 -22.13 -19.09
C ASN A 293 -1.65 -20.99 -18.68
N VAL A 294 -2.88 -21.07 -19.19
CA VAL A 294 -4.01 -20.22 -18.83
C VAL A 294 -5.15 -21.14 -18.39
N GLN A 295 -5.66 -20.91 -17.18
CA GLN A 295 -6.80 -21.65 -16.64
C GLN A 295 -7.95 -20.68 -16.40
N SER A 296 -9.09 -20.93 -17.04
CA SER A 296 -10.34 -20.23 -16.69
C SER A 296 -10.90 -20.81 -15.39
N VAL A 297 -11.22 -19.95 -14.42
CA VAL A 297 -11.74 -20.33 -13.09
C VAL A 297 -13.13 -19.76 -12.80
N GLY A 298 -13.71 -19.05 -13.77
CA GLY A 298 -15.04 -18.45 -13.68
C GLY A 298 -15.29 -17.54 -14.89
N PRO A 299 -16.50 -16.98 -15.02
CA PRO A 299 -16.83 -16.05 -16.09
C PRO A 299 -15.89 -14.83 -16.07
N GLY A 300 -15.04 -14.72 -17.09
CA GLY A 300 -14.07 -13.63 -17.21
C GLY A 300 -12.90 -13.67 -16.20
N GLU A 301 -12.75 -14.76 -15.44
CA GLU A 301 -11.66 -14.94 -14.47
C GLU A 301 -10.63 -15.95 -14.99
N GLU A 302 -9.38 -15.51 -15.07
CA GLU A 302 -8.25 -16.29 -15.60
C GLU A 302 -7.10 -16.34 -14.59
N LEU A 303 -6.61 -17.55 -14.32
CA LEU A 303 -5.36 -17.77 -13.60
C LEU A 303 -4.27 -18.19 -14.59
N LEU A 304 -3.06 -17.69 -14.37
CA LEU A 304 -1.91 -18.01 -15.21
C LEU A 304 -0.94 -18.93 -14.47
N SER A 305 -0.02 -19.52 -15.24
CA SER A 305 1.17 -20.16 -14.72
C SER A 305 2.39 -19.60 -15.45
N ARG A 306 3.36 -19.05 -14.72
CA ARG A 306 4.67 -18.62 -15.25
C ARG A 306 5.80 -19.24 -14.42
N PRO A 307 7.08 -19.16 -14.85
CA PRO A 307 8.23 -19.77 -14.14
C PRO A 307 8.50 -19.29 -12.72
N TYR A 308 7.78 -18.27 -12.24
CA TYR A 308 7.87 -17.75 -10.88
C TYR A 308 6.49 -17.79 -10.21
N PRO A 309 6.40 -17.91 -8.87
CA PRO A 309 5.11 -17.75 -8.19
C PRO A 309 4.64 -16.29 -8.24
N SER A 310 3.32 -16.08 -8.28
CA SER A 310 2.70 -14.75 -8.19
C SER A 310 1.47 -14.81 -7.30
N SER A 311 1.18 -13.68 -6.66
CA SER A 311 0.08 -13.49 -5.74
C SER A 311 -1.27 -13.83 -6.40
N GLY A 312 -1.94 -14.86 -5.88
CA GLY A 312 -3.25 -15.31 -6.39
C GLY A 312 -3.23 -15.91 -7.79
N GLY A 313 -2.06 -16.19 -8.36
CA GLY A 313 -1.93 -16.71 -9.73
C GLY A 313 -2.39 -15.72 -10.80
N VAL A 314 -2.44 -14.42 -10.48
CA VAL A 314 -2.96 -13.39 -11.40
C VAL A 314 -1.89 -12.94 -12.40
N TYR A 315 -0.63 -12.76 -11.98
CA TYR A 315 0.49 -12.31 -12.80
C TYR A 315 0.26 -10.98 -13.51
N GLU A 316 0.31 -9.90 -12.74
CA GLU A 316 0.16 -8.52 -13.19
C GLU A 316 1.42 -7.91 -13.82
N LEU A 317 2.57 -8.56 -13.64
CA LEU A 317 3.85 -8.05 -14.12
C LEU A 317 3.99 -8.24 -15.63
N GLU A 318 4.45 -7.19 -16.29
CA GLU A 318 4.86 -7.10 -17.69
C GLU A 318 6.36 -6.77 -17.74
N VAL A 319 7.05 -7.28 -18.77
CA VAL A 319 8.50 -7.07 -18.94
C VAL A 319 8.74 -6.25 -20.20
N TYR A 320 9.55 -5.21 -20.05
CA TYR A 320 9.88 -4.27 -21.10
C TYR A 320 11.40 -4.18 -21.29
N PRO A 321 11.97 -4.91 -22.28
CA PRO A 321 13.36 -4.70 -22.67
C PRO A 321 13.57 -3.30 -23.24
N VAL A 322 14.35 -2.49 -22.54
CA VAL A 322 14.86 -1.19 -23.01
C VAL A 322 16.27 -1.44 -23.54
N VAL A 323 16.35 -1.63 -24.84
CA VAL A 323 17.54 -2.08 -25.57
C VAL A 323 18.38 -0.87 -25.93
N ARG A 324 19.62 -0.84 -25.44
CA ARG A 324 20.66 0.03 -25.97
C ARG A 324 21.47 -0.68 -27.03
N GLU A 325 21.94 -1.87 -26.71
CA GLU A 325 22.93 -2.62 -27.49
C GLU A 325 22.74 -4.13 -27.29
N VAL A 326 22.10 -4.76 -28.28
CA VAL A 326 21.89 -6.21 -28.36
C VAL A 326 22.14 -6.64 -29.79
N THR A 327 22.96 -7.66 -30.01
CA THR A 327 23.25 -8.13 -31.37
C THR A 327 22.01 -8.77 -31.99
N GLY A 328 21.60 -8.26 -33.14
CA GLY A 328 20.41 -8.73 -33.86
C GLY A 328 19.10 -8.08 -33.41
N LEU A 329 19.14 -7.04 -32.57
CA LEU A 329 17.95 -6.30 -32.13
C LEU A 329 18.21 -4.78 -32.19
N GLU A 330 17.28 -4.04 -32.77
CA GLU A 330 17.39 -2.58 -32.87
C GLU A 330 17.28 -1.91 -31.49
N ARG A 331 17.86 -0.71 -31.38
CA ARG A 331 17.74 0.11 -30.18
C ARG A 331 16.31 0.58 -30.01
N GLY A 332 15.76 0.48 -28.80
CA GLY A 332 14.41 0.91 -28.50
C GLY A 332 13.84 0.27 -27.25
N MET A 333 12.61 0.59 -26.93
CA MET A 333 11.84 -0.09 -25.90
C MET A 333 10.88 -1.08 -26.56
N TYR A 334 10.85 -2.29 -26.02
CA TYR A 334 9.96 -3.36 -26.44
C TYR A 334 9.10 -3.83 -25.27
N HIS A 335 7.94 -4.39 -25.58
CA HIS A 335 7.12 -5.17 -24.66
C HIS A 335 7.30 -6.65 -24.97
N TYR A 336 7.58 -7.45 -23.95
CA TYR A 336 7.65 -8.89 -24.08
C TYR A 336 6.25 -9.53 -23.99
N ASP A 337 5.77 -10.04 -25.13
CA ASP A 337 4.52 -10.79 -25.20
C ASP A 337 4.73 -12.22 -24.67
N SER A 338 4.53 -12.39 -23.36
CA SER A 338 4.76 -13.67 -22.67
C SER A 338 3.92 -14.84 -23.18
N PHE A 339 2.83 -14.61 -23.92
CA PHE A 339 1.93 -15.66 -24.40
C PHE A 339 2.43 -16.31 -25.68
N GLU A 340 2.96 -15.49 -26.60
CA GLU A 340 3.42 -15.94 -27.93
C GLU A 340 4.94 -15.96 -28.05
N HIS A 341 5.65 -15.52 -27.01
CA HIS A 341 7.11 -15.38 -27.00
C HIS A 341 7.62 -14.46 -28.12
N LEU A 342 7.19 -13.20 -28.06
CA LEU A 342 7.50 -12.16 -29.05
C LEU A 342 7.96 -10.87 -28.38
N LEU A 343 8.69 -10.02 -29.10
CA LEU A 343 8.86 -8.60 -28.75
C LEU A 343 7.93 -7.73 -29.60
N ARG A 344 7.24 -6.79 -28.96
CA ARG A 344 6.45 -5.75 -29.64
C ARG A 344 7.13 -4.40 -29.46
N PRO A 345 7.37 -3.62 -30.51
CA PRO A 345 7.97 -2.30 -30.38
C PRO A 345 7.03 -1.37 -29.57
N VAL A 346 7.62 -0.55 -28.71
CA VAL A 346 6.90 0.39 -27.83
C VAL A 346 7.32 1.82 -28.11
N ALA A 347 8.63 2.08 -28.07
CA ALA A 347 9.22 3.39 -28.32
C ALA A 347 10.55 3.25 -29.08
N ALA A 348 10.83 4.17 -29.99
CA ALA A 348 12.04 4.16 -30.80
C ALA A 348 13.28 4.54 -29.97
N GLY A 349 14.45 4.04 -30.36
CA GLY A 349 15.69 4.21 -29.60
C GLY A 349 16.21 5.64 -29.48
N ASP A 350 15.76 6.56 -30.34
CA ASP A 350 16.11 7.99 -30.32
C ASP A 350 15.16 8.85 -29.47
N GLU A 351 14.09 8.25 -28.93
CA GLU A 351 13.18 8.95 -28.04
C GLU A 351 13.82 9.30 -26.70
N LYS A 352 13.55 10.51 -26.22
CA LYS A 352 14.04 10.99 -24.92
C LYS A 352 13.58 10.12 -23.74
N SER A 353 12.39 9.53 -23.85
CA SER A 353 11.85 8.60 -22.85
C SER A 353 12.73 7.35 -22.70
N VAL A 354 13.22 6.78 -23.81
CA VAL A 354 14.12 5.63 -23.83
C VAL A 354 15.48 5.97 -23.20
N ALA A 355 16.05 7.13 -23.54
CA ALA A 355 17.30 7.58 -22.92
C ALA A 355 17.17 7.72 -21.39
N ARG A 356 16.08 8.33 -20.91
CA ARG A 356 15.79 8.48 -19.47
C ARG A 356 15.56 7.17 -18.73
N LEU A 357 15.20 6.08 -19.42
CA LEU A 357 15.10 4.75 -18.82
C LEU A 357 16.46 4.04 -18.72
N ILE A 358 17.44 4.44 -19.54
CA ILE A 358 18.80 3.87 -19.58
C ILE A 358 19.74 4.62 -18.65
N GLU A 359 19.76 5.95 -18.71
CA GLU A 359 20.72 6.82 -18.01
C GLU A 359 20.82 6.54 -16.50
N PRO A 360 19.70 6.41 -15.73
CA PRO A 360 19.79 6.19 -14.29
C PRO A 360 20.48 4.87 -13.93
N ALA A 361 20.32 3.84 -14.77
CA ALA A 361 20.93 2.54 -14.50
C ALA A 361 22.47 2.60 -14.56
N ALA A 362 23.05 3.56 -15.30
CA ALA A 362 24.50 3.75 -15.36
C ALA A 362 25.12 4.08 -13.99
N ALA A 363 24.35 4.68 -13.08
CA ALA A 363 24.83 5.04 -11.73
C ALA A 363 25.23 3.83 -10.88
N THR A 364 24.74 2.63 -11.21
CA THR A 364 25.09 1.39 -10.51
C THR A 364 26.17 0.57 -11.21
N LEU A 365 26.62 1.02 -12.39
CA LEU A 365 27.57 0.30 -13.24
C LEU A 365 28.98 0.88 -13.12
N ALA A 366 29.98 0.03 -13.36
CA ALA A 366 31.38 0.37 -13.26
C ALA A 366 31.75 1.49 -14.25
N GLY A 367 32.38 2.55 -13.74
CA GLY A 367 32.80 3.70 -14.55
C GLY A 367 31.65 4.51 -15.16
N GLY A 368 30.41 4.34 -14.67
CA GLY A 368 29.24 5.02 -15.24
C GLY A 368 28.90 4.55 -16.66
N ALA A 369 29.32 3.33 -17.04
CA ALA A 369 28.95 2.76 -18.31
C ALA A 369 27.43 2.63 -18.41
N GLU A 370 26.85 2.95 -19.55
CA GLU A 370 25.44 2.66 -19.79
C GLU A 370 25.21 1.12 -19.79
N PRO A 371 23.98 0.64 -19.55
CA PRO A 371 23.61 -0.78 -19.70
C PRO A 371 23.39 -1.22 -21.15
N GLN A 372 23.70 -2.48 -21.48
CA GLN A 372 23.37 -3.09 -22.79
C GLN A 372 21.85 -3.20 -22.98
N VAL A 373 21.16 -3.75 -21.98
CA VAL A 373 19.70 -3.77 -21.90
C VAL A 373 19.26 -3.58 -20.45
N VAL A 374 18.17 -2.84 -20.25
CA VAL A 374 17.46 -2.76 -18.98
C VAL A 374 16.13 -3.46 -19.16
N LEU A 375 15.85 -4.49 -18.36
CA LEU A 375 14.51 -5.05 -18.27
C LEU A 375 13.72 -4.22 -17.27
N VAL A 376 12.82 -3.36 -17.76
CA VAL A 376 11.87 -2.65 -16.92
C VAL A 376 10.70 -3.59 -16.62
N ILE A 377 10.38 -3.75 -15.34
CA ILE A 377 9.24 -4.53 -14.87
C ILE A 377 8.13 -3.55 -14.54
N ALA A 378 6.97 -3.70 -15.18
CA ALA A 378 5.81 -2.89 -14.92
C ALA A 378 4.66 -3.73 -14.38
N ALA A 379 3.82 -3.15 -13.53
CA ALA A 379 2.65 -3.82 -12.99
C ALA A 379 1.39 -3.21 -13.58
N ARG A 380 0.56 -4.05 -14.21
CA ARG A 380 -0.83 -3.72 -14.52
C ARG A 380 -1.65 -3.78 -13.22
N CYS A 381 -1.49 -2.75 -12.39
CA CYS A 381 -1.91 -2.72 -10.99
C CYS A 381 -3.36 -3.17 -10.77
N GLY A 382 -4.26 -2.77 -11.68
CA GLY A 382 -5.67 -3.16 -11.66
C GLY A 382 -5.92 -4.67 -11.63
N ARG A 383 -4.99 -5.51 -12.15
CA ARG A 383 -5.15 -6.97 -12.13
C ARG A 383 -5.09 -7.54 -10.72
N VAL A 384 -4.12 -7.11 -9.91
CA VAL A 384 -4.05 -7.50 -8.48
C VAL A 384 -5.09 -6.75 -7.67
N MET A 385 -5.22 -5.43 -7.90
CA MET A 385 -6.12 -4.58 -7.11
C MET A 385 -7.60 -4.89 -7.30
N TRP A 386 -8.02 -5.54 -8.38
CA TRP A 386 -9.40 -6.04 -8.54
C TRP A 386 -9.72 -7.17 -7.53
N THR A 387 -8.73 -8.01 -7.23
CA THR A 387 -8.87 -9.15 -6.32
C THR A 387 -8.55 -8.77 -4.88
N TYR A 388 -7.50 -7.97 -4.68
CA TYR A 388 -6.92 -7.73 -3.37
C TYR A 388 -7.23 -6.33 -2.83
N GLU A 389 -7.47 -6.23 -1.53
CA GLU A 389 -7.58 -4.97 -0.78
C GLU A 389 -6.41 -4.80 0.20
N GLN A 390 -6.00 -3.54 0.42
CA GLN A 390 -4.96 -3.06 1.35
C GLN A 390 -3.52 -3.54 1.09
N VAL A 391 -3.33 -4.79 0.66
CA VAL A 391 -2.02 -5.43 0.50
C VAL A 391 -1.53 -5.45 -0.95
N SER A 392 -2.36 -5.03 -1.92
CA SER A 392 -2.16 -5.24 -3.36
C SER A 392 -0.81 -4.74 -3.87
N TYR A 393 -0.42 -3.51 -3.52
CA TYR A 393 0.86 -2.97 -3.96
C TYR A 393 2.05 -3.62 -3.24
N ALA A 394 1.89 -4.02 -1.97
CA ALA A 394 2.92 -4.79 -1.26
C ALA A 394 3.11 -6.19 -1.86
N LEU A 395 2.05 -6.80 -2.40
CA LEU A 395 2.13 -8.04 -3.16
C LEU A 395 2.88 -7.85 -4.47
N ILE A 396 2.57 -6.78 -5.22
CA ILE A 396 3.29 -6.42 -6.45
C ILE A 396 4.80 -6.33 -6.20
N LEU A 397 5.23 -5.61 -5.15
CA LEU A 397 6.66 -5.47 -4.84
C LEU A 397 7.32 -6.81 -4.45
N LYS A 398 6.59 -7.72 -3.80
CA LYS A 398 7.08 -9.08 -3.50
C LYS A 398 7.22 -9.89 -4.80
N ASP A 399 6.23 -9.84 -5.67
CA ASP A 399 6.25 -10.51 -6.97
C ASP A 399 7.39 -9.97 -7.87
N VAL A 400 7.69 -8.66 -7.80
CA VAL A 400 8.87 -8.04 -8.44
C VAL A 400 10.17 -8.66 -7.92
N GLY A 401 10.33 -8.76 -6.60
CA GLY A 401 11.50 -9.38 -5.98
C GLY A 401 11.68 -10.84 -6.37
N VAL A 402 10.58 -11.59 -6.43
CA VAL A 402 10.55 -12.98 -6.91
C VAL A 402 11.04 -13.04 -8.37
N LEU A 403 10.49 -12.23 -9.26
CA LEU A 403 10.87 -12.21 -10.68
C LEU A 403 12.33 -11.79 -10.86
N ILE A 404 12.81 -10.77 -10.13
CA ILE A 404 14.20 -10.34 -10.14
C ILE A 404 15.14 -11.48 -9.74
N GLN A 405 14.82 -12.23 -8.69
CA GLN A 405 15.64 -13.38 -8.30
C GLN A 405 15.58 -14.49 -9.35
N THR A 406 14.42 -14.78 -9.94
CA THR A 406 14.31 -15.73 -11.07
C THR A 406 15.20 -15.32 -12.25
N ILE A 407 15.25 -14.03 -12.58
CA ILE A 407 16.12 -13.48 -13.62
C ILE A 407 17.60 -13.62 -13.24
N TYR A 408 17.98 -13.32 -12.00
CA TYR A 408 19.36 -13.52 -11.53
C TYR A 408 19.84 -14.95 -11.70
N LEU A 409 19.02 -15.93 -11.32
CA LEU A 409 19.38 -17.34 -11.39
C LEU A 409 19.48 -17.82 -12.84
N ALA A 410 18.50 -17.46 -13.69
CA ALA A 410 18.56 -17.80 -15.11
C ALA A 410 19.77 -17.14 -15.80
N ALA A 411 20.02 -15.85 -15.54
CA ALA A 411 21.18 -15.14 -16.08
C ALA A 411 22.50 -15.81 -15.65
N THR A 412 22.63 -16.16 -14.38
CA THR A 412 23.82 -16.85 -13.85
C THR A 412 24.02 -18.21 -14.53
N ALA A 413 22.95 -19.01 -14.68
CA ALA A 413 23.02 -20.29 -15.39
C ALA A 413 23.43 -20.16 -16.86
N MET A 414 23.08 -19.03 -17.50
CA MET A 414 23.42 -18.71 -18.89
C MET A 414 24.79 -18.03 -19.03
N GLY A 415 25.52 -17.77 -17.94
CA GLY A 415 26.76 -16.99 -17.96
C GLY A 415 26.58 -15.50 -18.28
N LEU A 416 25.35 -14.99 -18.15
CA LEU A 416 25.03 -13.57 -18.31
C LEU A 416 25.23 -12.81 -17.00
N GLY A 417 25.53 -11.52 -17.12
CA GLY A 417 25.60 -10.60 -16.01
C GLY A 417 24.25 -9.95 -15.75
N ALA A 418 23.90 -9.82 -14.48
CA ALA A 418 22.68 -9.15 -14.05
C ALA A 418 22.93 -8.19 -12.89
N CYS A 419 22.20 -7.07 -12.85
CA CYS A 419 22.21 -6.15 -11.71
C CYS A 419 20.85 -5.46 -11.54
N ALA A 420 20.10 -5.88 -10.51
CA ALA A 420 18.86 -5.25 -10.11
C ALA A 420 19.08 -3.77 -9.73
N GLN A 421 18.10 -2.93 -10.06
CA GLN A 421 18.10 -1.50 -9.75
C GLN A 421 17.02 -1.22 -8.70
N GLY A 422 17.33 -0.33 -7.76
CA GLY A 422 16.42 0.06 -6.67
C GLY A 422 15.50 1.23 -7.01
N PHE A 423 15.51 1.72 -8.26
CA PHE A 423 14.79 2.91 -8.69
C PHE A 423 14.32 2.77 -10.14
N SER A 424 13.34 3.59 -10.53
CA SER A 424 12.83 3.73 -11.89
C SER A 424 12.41 5.17 -12.17
N ASP A 425 12.46 5.58 -13.43
CA ASP A 425 11.87 6.84 -13.89
C ASP A 425 10.45 6.55 -14.40
N THR A 426 9.47 6.61 -13.50
CA THR A 426 8.06 6.31 -13.81
C THR A 426 7.49 7.26 -14.87
N ALA A 427 7.90 8.53 -14.87
CA ALA A 427 7.47 9.50 -15.86
C ALA A 427 8.04 9.20 -17.25
N ALA A 428 9.28 8.73 -17.35
CA ALA A 428 9.85 8.26 -18.61
C ALA A 428 9.15 7.00 -19.13
N PHE A 429 8.78 6.07 -18.24
CA PHE A 429 8.00 4.88 -18.58
C PHE A 429 6.62 5.26 -19.14
N VAL A 430 5.89 6.17 -18.48
CA VAL A 430 4.60 6.68 -18.97
C VAL A 430 4.76 7.34 -20.34
N ALA A 431 5.80 8.16 -20.52
CA ALA A 431 6.06 8.82 -21.80
C ALA A 431 6.37 7.84 -22.94
N ALA A 432 7.12 6.76 -22.67
CA ALA A 432 7.44 5.73 -23.67
C ALA A 432 6.23 4.84 -23.99
N THR A 433 5.46 4.45 -22.98
CA THR A 433 4.33 3.51 -23.16
C THR A 433 3.05 4.18 -23.62
N GLY A 434 2.88 5.47 -23.34
CA GLY A 434 1.62 6.19 -23.54
C GLY A 434 0.49 5.72 -22.63
N VAL A 435 0.80 5.01 -21.53
CA VAL A 435 -0.18 4.45 -20.59
C VAL A 435 -0.22 5.26 -19.30
N ASP A 436 -1.42 5.49 -18.77
CA ASP A 436 -1.62 6.14 -17.47
C ASP A 436 -0.97 5.32 -16.34
N GLU A 437 -0.19 5.97 -15.47
CA GLU A 437 0.53 5.31 -14.38
C GLU A 437 -0.38 4.50 -13.43
N ARG A 438 -1.64 4.91 -13.26
CA ARG A 438 -2.60 4.20 -12.42
C ARG A 438 -3.06 2.88 -13.04
N GLN A 439 -2.92 2.73 -14.35
CA GLN A 439 -3.22 1.50 -15.08
C GLN A 439 -2.01 0.57 -15.12
N GLU A 440 -0.84 1.11 -15.48
CA GLU A 440 0.41 0.37 -15.61
C GLU A 440 1.58 1.23 -15.13
N SER A 441 2.27 0.76 -14.08
CA SER A 441 3.37 1.49 -13.43
C SER A 441 4.67 0.70 -13.50
N SER A 442 5.79 1.37 -13.77
CA SER A 442 7.12 0.76 -13.57
C SER A 442 7.36 0.53 -12.07
N VAL A 443 7.64 -0.72 -11.68
CA VAL A 443 7.76 -1.17 -10.28
C VAL A 443 9.08 -1.86 -9.96
N GLY A 444 9.95 -2.05 -10.96
CA GLY A 444 11.28 -2.58 -10.78
C GLY A 444 12.07 -2.55 -12.08
N SER A 445 13.38 -2.71 -12.00
CA SER A 445 14.19 -2.94 -13.19
C SER A 445 15.46 -3.72 -12.88
N ILE A 446 16.02 -4.36 -13.91
CA ILE A 446 17.26 -5.12 -13.82
C ILE A 446 18.06 -4.97 -15.11
N VAL A 447 19.35 -4.63 -14.96
CA VAL A 447 20.30 -4.60 -16.08
C VAL A 447 20.69 -6.03 -16.43
N ILE A 448 20.76 -6.32 -17.73
CA ILE A 448 21.33 -7.56 -18.27
C ILE A 448 22.41 -7.21 -19.29
N GLY A 449 23.47 -8.01 -19.34
CA GLY A 449 24.52 -7.88 -20.34
C GLY A 449 25.58 -8.97 -20.23
N SER A 450 26.54 -8.97 -21.15
CA SER A 450 27.69 -9.87 -21.08
C SER A 450 28.68 -9.41 -20.01
N PRO A 451 29.02 -10.23 -19.01
CA PRO A 451 30.01 -9.85 -17.99
C PRO A 451 31.35 -9.53 -18.64
N ARG A 452 32.01 -8.47 -18.17
CA ARG A 452 33.41 -8.24 -18.52
C ARG A 452 34.25 -9.33 -17.86
N GLN A 453 35.01 -10.09 -18.66
CA GLN A 453 35.96 -11.05 -18.12
C GLN A 453 37.04 -10.30 -17.31
N PRO A 454 37.43 -10.83 -16.13
CA PRO A 454 38.42 -10.22 -15.26
C PRO A 454 39.80 -10.05 -15.92
#